data_AF-A0AAD5UYC1-F1
#
_entry.id   AF-A0AAD5UYC1-F1
#
_cell.length_a   1.000
_cell.length_b   1.000
_cell.length_c   1.000
_cell.angle_alpha   90.00
_cell.angle_beta   90.00
_cell.angle_gamma   90.00
#
_symmetry.space_group_name_H-M   'P 1'
#
loop_
_entity.id
_entity.type
_entity.pdbx_description
1 polymer ?
#
loop_
_entity_poly.entity_id
_entity_poly.type
_entity_poly.pdbx_seq_one_letter_code
_entity_poly.pdbx_strand_id
1 'polypeptide(L)'
;MITKHAASKTRKQPTGDSEASSSQRPHRSRQGHNPKLQHDVTSSSGHNTSDETAAAVSACPTTDRDTTEIEIVQRTLESLGAPRVSKQDFKALYASPLGASLKVIAERVRGVEGARKSREVIARYYESKRMKKKGDEEWEYDKHQRLGTKLNAAEKELIVLQRQIDEAHMSYSALERESECLRKEVEHARLRNLYYSVLSKKEEVRTKRIKEIERLLRETTSQKDISVRAIPISKPEIVNLVPPSLTIESVLNLTPSNTHDTLALLHAHHTTLARLLSDPAQESSTIWNRASLKLSQGARG
;
A
#
# COMPACT_ATOMS: atom_id res chain seq x y z
N MET A 1 27.23 32.18 -54.36
CA MET A 1 27.41 30.82 -53.82
C MET A 1 27.11 30.87 -52.33
N ILE A 2 25.93 30.39 -51.91
CA ILE A 2 25.47 30.42 -50.51
C ILE A 2 25.06 28.99 -50.16
N THR A 3 25.88 28.31 -49.37
CA THR A 3 25.63 26.95 -48.88
C THR A 3 24.72 27.01 -47.65
N LYS A 4 23.49 26.53 -47.80
CA LYS A 4 22.55 26.27 -46.70
C LYS A 4 22.97 24.97 -45.99
N HIS A 5 23.45 25.07 -44.75
CA HIS A 5 23.58 23.91 -43.86
C HIS A 5 22.30 23.74 -43.04
N ALA A 6 21.54 22.70 -43.35
CA ALA A 6 20.44 22.22 -42.54
C ALA A 6 21.00 21.47 -41.32
N ALA A 7 20.77 22.02 -40.12
CA ALA A 7 21.08 21.33 -38.87
C ALA A 7 19.89 20.44 -38.47
N SER A 8 19.98 19.16 -38.79
CA SER A 8 19.11 18.09 -38.32
C SER A 8 19.35 17.84 -36.83
N LYS A 9 18.52 18.44 -35.98
CA LYS A 9 18.52 18.22 -34.53
C LYS A 9 17.73 16.95 -34.22
N THR A 10 18.46 15.83 -34.08
CA THR A 10 17.94 14.55 -33.57
C THR A 10 17.36 14.72 -32.18
N ARG A 11 16.05 14.55 -32.08
CA ARG A 11 15.27 14.53 -30.84
C ARG A 11 15.59 13.23 -30.09
N LYS A 12 16.46 13.30 -29.08
CA LYS A 12 16.62 12.23 -28.07
C LYS A 12 15.27 11.99 -27.41
N GLN A 13 14.74 10.77 -27.56
CA GLN A 13 13.61 10.32 -26.76
C GLN A 13 14.06 10.13 -25.31
N PRO A 14 13.24 10.51 -24.31
CA PRO A 14 13.48 10.11 -22.94
C PRO A 14 13.27 8.59 -22.85
N THR A 15 14.32 7.88 -22.47
CA THR A 15 14.23 6.52 -21.95
C THR A 15 13.36 6.59 -20.71
N GLY A 16 12.13 6.08 -20.83
CA GLY A 16 11.28 5.81 -19.68
C GLY A 16 11.97 4.75 -18.85
N ASP A 17 12.57 5.16 -17.75
CA ASP A 17 12.95 4.24 -16.69
C ASP A 17 11.65 3.63 -16.18
N SER A 18 11.48 2.39 -16.60
CA SER A 18 10.43 1.48 -16.18
C SER A 18 10.64 1.22 -14.69
N GLU A 19 10.06 2.08 -13.85
CA GLU A 19 9.86 1.75 -12.45
C GLU A 19 9.04 0.47 -12.40
N ALA A 20 9.74 -0.59 -12.00
CA ALA A 20 9.20 -1.89 -11.75
C ALA A 20 7.96 -1.74 -10.87
N SER A 21 6.80 -1.87 -11.50
CA SER A 21 5.58 -2.26 -10.83
C SER A 21 5.87 -3.58 -10.12
N SER A 22 6.25 -3.45 -8.85
CA SER A 22 6.26 -4.50 -7.86
C SER A 22 4.84 -5.02 -7.78
N SER A 23 4.55 -5.98 -8.66
CA SER A 23 3.39 -6.84 -8.63
C SER A 23 3.53 -7.70 -7.38
N GLN A 24 3.22 -7.12 -6.22
CA GLN A 24 2.89 -7.87 -5.03
C GLN A 24 1.63 -8.66 -5.37
N ARG A 25 1.85 -9.89 -5.81
CA ARG A 25 0.81 -10.92 -5.85
C ARG A 25 0.09 -10.88 -4.51
N PRO A 26 -1.23 -10.69 -4.47
CA PRO A 26 -1.96 -10.94 -3.26
C PRO A 26 -1.76 -12.43 -2.93
N HIS A 27 -1.12 -12.70 -1.80
CA HIS A 27 -1.20 -14.01 -1.19
C HIS A 27 -2.68 -14.34 -1.06
N ARG A 28 -3.17 -15.23 -1.92
CA ARG A 28 -4.42 -15.96 -1.72
C ARG A 28 -4.25 -16.74 -0.43
N SER A 29 -4.52 -16.08 0.69
CA SER A 29 -4.83 -16.74 1.94
C SER A 29 -6.11 -17.51 1.67
N ARG A 30 -5.95 -18.78 1.26
CA ARG A 30 -6.99 -19.80 1.38
C ARG A 30 -7.22 -20.00 2.87
N GLN A 31 -7.88 -19.05 3.51
CA GLN A 31 -8.67 -19.34 4.69
C GLN A 31 -9.82 -20.21 4.22
N GLY A 32 -9.57 -21.52 4.18
CA GLY A 32 -10.64 -22.49 4.24
C GLY A 32 -11.39 -22.23 5.54
N HIS A 33 -12.51 -21.52 5.44
CA HIS A 33 -13.59 -21.67 6.40
C HIS A 33 -14.06 -23.12 6.28
N ASN A 34 -13.47 -23.98 7.12
CA ASN A 34 -14.10 -25.22 7.52
C ASN A 34 -15.41 -24.83 8.23
N PRO A 35 -16.59 -25.16 7.70
CA PRO A 35 -17.78 -25.15 8.51
C PRO A 35 -17.54 -26.15 9.64
N LYS A 36 -17.50 -25.61 10.86
CA LYS A 36 -17.42 -26.33 12.11
C LYS A 36 -18.68 -27.19 12.23
N LEU A 37 -18.67 -28.35 11.58
CA LEU A 37 -19.58 -29.45 11.90
C LEU A 37 -19.13 -29.99 13.25
N GLN A 38 -19.73 -29.43 14.30
CA GLN A 38 -19.76 -30.03 15.62
C GLN A 38 -20.57 -31.33 15.52
N HIS A 39 -19.89 -32.42 15.15
CA HIS A 39 -20.32 -33.73 15.57
C HIS A 39 -19.57 -34.03 16.85
N ASP A 40 -20.29 -33.94 17.97
CA ASP A 40 -19.92 -34.55 19.24
C ASP A 40 -19.77 -36.06 19.00
N VAL A 41 -18.56 -36.49 18.69
CA VAL A 41 -18.14 -37.88 18.86
C VAL A 41 -17.31 -37.90 20.13
N THR A 42 -18.01 -38.14 21.23
CA THR A 42 -17.43 -38.56 22.51
C THR A 42 -16.65 -39.85 22.30
N SER A 43 -15.38 -39.69 21.92
CA SER A 43 -14.40 -40.77 22.00
C SER A 43 -14.06 -40.94 23.47
N SER A 44 -14.67 -41.94 24.11
CA SER A 44 -14.27 -42.44 25.42
C SER A 44 -12.89 -43.08 25.28
N SER A 45 -11.87 -42.23 25.40
CA SER A 45 -10.51 -42.57 25.77
C SER A 45 -10.50 -43.06 27.21
N GLY A 46 -9.88 -44.21 27.43
CA GLY A 46 -9.36 -44.59 28.73
C GLY A 46 -9.61 -46.06 29.04
N HIS A 47 -8.62 -46.91 28.75
CA HIS A 47 -8.18 -47.96 29.66
C HIS A 47 -6.75 -48.40 29.28
N ASN A 48 -5.81 -47.67 29.88
CA ASN A 48 -4.58 -48.12 30.53
C ASN A 48 -4.05 -49.51 30.13
N THR A 49 -2.94 -49.49 29.40
CA THR A 49 -1.96 -50.57 29.35
C THR A 49 -0.86 -50.28 30.37
N SER A 50 -0.74 -51.10 31.41
CA SER A 50 0.50 -51.41 32.16
C SER A 50 0.23 -52.60 33.09
N ASP A 51 1.30 -53.30 33.46
CA ASP A 51 1.41 -54.56 34.22
C ASP A 51 1.28 -55.83 33.34
N GLU A 52 2.36 -56.34 32.75
CA GLU A 52 3.59 -56.85 33.39
C GLU A 52 3.29 -57.94 34.43
N THR A 53 3.07 -59.16 33.96
CA THR A 53 3.44 -60.37 34.72
C THR A 53 4.04 -61.40 33.78
N ALA A 54 5.15 -61.93 34.25
CA ALA A 54 6.07 -62.82 33.58
C ALA A 54 5.50 -64.24 33.38
N ALA A 55 6.14 -64.92 32.42
CA ALA A 55 6.42 -66.35 32.44
C ALA A 55 5.25 -67.33 32.63
N ALA A 56 4.76 -67.87 31.51
CA ALA A 56 4.61 -69.30 31.37
C ALA A 56 4.73 -69.69 29.89
N VAL A 57 5.86 -70.33 29.58
CA VAL A 57 6.08 -71.09 28.35
C VAL A 57 4.97 -72.14 28.25
N SER A 58 3.98 -71.90 27.40
CA SER A 58 2.93 -72.88 27.08
C SER A 58 2.91 -73.08 25.56
N ALA A 59 3.66 -74.08 25.13
CA ALA A 59 3.66 -74.58 23.77
C ALA A 59 2.34 -75.31 23.51
N CYS A 60 1.36 -74.59 22.96
CA CYS A 60 0.16 -75.18 22.37
C CYS A 60 0.24 -75.05 20.85
N PRO A 61 0.08 -76.13 20.07
CA PRO A 61 0.22 -76.10 18.61
C PRO A 61 -1.01 -75.45 17.97
N THR A 62 -0.93 -74.19 17.55
CA THR A 62 -1.96 -73.49 16.74
C THR A 62 -1.84 -73.76 15.24
N THR A 63 -1.18 -74.86 14.85
CA THR A 63 -0.73 -75.12 13.48
C THR A 63 -1.84 -75.12 12.44
N ASP A 64 -3.09 -75.38 12.81
CA ASP A 64 -4.20 -75.43 11.86
C ASP A 64 -4.69 -74.03 11.44
N ARG A 65 -4.65 -73.03 12.33
CA ARG A 65 -5.14 -71.68 12.03
C ARG A 65 -4.21 -70.96 11.05
N ASP A 66 -2.91 -71.15 11.19
CA ASP A 66 -1.90 -70.51 10.36
C ASP A 66 -1.97 -71.00 8.91
N THR A 67 -2.38 -72.25 8.66
CA THR A 67 -2.53 -72.77 7.30
C THR A 67 -3.61 -72.04 6.51
N THR A 68 -4.73 -71.69 7.16
CA THR A 68 -5.83 -70.97 6.50
C THR A 68 -5.45 -69.52 6.17
N GLU A 69 -4.71 -68.85 7.05
CA GLU A 69 -4.20 -67.49 6.80
C GLU A 69 -3.21 -67.46 5.64
N ILE A 70 -2.31 -68.44 5.58
CA ILE A 70 -1.33 -68.59 4.50
C ILE A 70 -2.05 -68.76 3.15
N GLU A 71 -3.09 -69.59 3.08
CA GLU A 71 -3.87 -69.76 1.85
C GLU A 71 -4.61 -68.48 1.44
N ILE A 72 -5.14 -67.71 2.41
CA ILE A 72 -5.81 -66.43 2.14
C ILE A 72 -4.80 -65.43 1.57
N VAL A 73 -3.64 -65.27 2.21
CA VAL A 73 -2.58 -64.35 1.75
C VAL A 73 -2.09 -64.76 0.37
N GLN A 74 -1.84 -66.05 0.13
CA GLN A 74 -1.44 -66.57 -1.17
C GLN A 74 -2.47 -66.22 -2.26
N ARG A 75 -3.76 -66.50 -2.03
CA ARG A 75 -4.82 -66.17 -3.00
C ARG A 75 -4.93 -64.68 -3.27
N THR A 76 -4.78 -63.84 -2.23
CA THR A 76 -4.80 -62.37 -2.42
C THR A 76 -3.61 -61.85 -3.20
N LEU A 77 -2.44 -62.49 -3.08
CA LEU A 77 -1.27 -62.11 -3.89
C LEU A 77 -1.43 -62.62 -5.33
N GLU A 78 -1.96 -63.82 -5.52
CA GLU A 78 -2.26 -64.36 -6.85
C GLU A 78 -3.31 -63.52 -7.59
N SER A 79 -4.34 -63.01 -6.90
CA SER A 79 -5.33 -62.10 -7.50
C SER A 79 -4.75 -60.74 -7.90
N LEU A 80 -3.62 -60.34 -7.31
CA LEU A 80 -2.84 -59.17 -7.70
C LEU A 80 -1.85 -59.46 -8.84
N GLY A 81 -1.81 -60.69 -9.35
CA GLY A 81 -0.91 -61.11 -10.42
C GLY A 81 0.45 -61.60 -9.93
N ALA A 82 0.61 -61.96 -8.65
CA ALA A 82 1.83 -62.61 -8.18
C ALA A 82 2.00 -63.98 -8.88
N PRO A 83 3.26 -64.39 -9.15
CA PRO A 83 3.54 -65.70 -9.75
C PRO A 83 3.04 -66.83 -8.84
N ARG A 84 2.59 -67.93 -9.44
CA ARG A 84 2.13 -69.11 -8.69
C ARG A 84 3.32 -69.82 -8.06
N VAL A 85 3.37 -69.82 -6.73
CA VAL A 85 4.41 -70.50 -5.94
C VAL A 85 3.82 -71.77 -5.34
N SER A 86 4.61 -72.83 -5.23
CA SER A 86 4.19 -74.05 -4.54
C SER A 86 3.77 -73.74 -3.11
N LYS A 87 2.71 -74.38 -2.60
CA LYS A 87 2.22 -74.16 -1.24
C LYS A 87 3.30 -74.41 -0.17
N GLN A 88 4.21 -75.36 -0.42
CA GLN A 88 5.31 -75.66 0.51
C GLN A 88 6.35 -74.53 0.53
N ASP A 89 6.75 -74.04 -0.65
CA ASP A 89 7.68 -72.92 -0.77
C ASP A 89 7.09 -71.63 -0.20
N PHE A 90 5.79 -71.39 -0.44
CA PHE A 90 5.09 -70.24 0.11
C PHE A 90 4.97 -70.32 1.64
N LYS A 91 4.74 -71.51 2.22
CA LYS A 91 4.78 -71.72 3.68
C LYS A 91 6.16 -71.41 4.26
N ALA A 92 7.24 -71.86 3.61
CA ALA A 92 8.60 -71.54 4.04
C ALA A 92 8.89 -70.04 3.95
N LEU A 93 8.45 -69.38 2.87
CA LEU A 93 8.57 -67.94 2.70
C LEU A 93 7.76 -67.16 3.74
N TYR A 94 6.56 -67.63 4.07
CA TYR A 94 5.68 -67.00 5.06
C TYR A 94 6.18 -67.17 6.50
N ALA A 95 6.92 -68.24 6.79
CA ALA A 95 7.60 -68.42 8.08
C ALA A 95 8.79 -67.44 8.28
N SER A 96 9.27 -66.81 7.21
CA SER A 96 10.34 -65.81 7.28
C SER A 96 9.82 -64.42 7.71
N PRO A 97 10.69 -63.47 8.09
CA PRO A 97 10.29 -62.08 8.35
C PRO A 97 9.54 -61.41 7.18
N LEU A 98 9.77 -61.88 5.95
CA LEU A 98 9.03 -61.41 4.77
C LEU A 98 7.53 -61.75 4.87
N GLY A 99 7.16 -62.86 5.51
CA GLY A 99 5.77 -63.27 5.68
C GLY A 99 4.92 -62.22 6.38
N ALA A 100 5.46 -61.56 7.40
CA ALA A 100 4.78 -60.45 8.09
C ALA A 100 4.49 -59.28 7.12
N SER A 101 5.44 -58.94 6.24
CA SER A 101 5.23 -57.89 5.23
C SER A 101 4.19 -58.30 4.17
N LEU A 102 4.20 -59.56 3.74
CA LEU A 102 3.22 -60.10 2.79
C LEU A 102 1.81 -60.09 3.38
N LYS A 103 1.67 -60.41 4.67
CA LYS A 103 0.40 -60.31 5.41
C LYS A 103 -0.13 -58.87 5.43
N VAL A 104 0.72 -57.90 5.78
CA VAL A 104 0.34 -56.47 5.79
C VAL A 104 -0.12 -55.99 4.41
N ILE A 105 0.58 -56.39 3.34
CA ILE A 105 0.22 -56.04 1.97
C ILE A 105 -1.14 -56.65 1.59
N ALA A 106 -1.36 -57.94 1.89
CA ALA A 106 -2.62 -58.62 1.63
C ALA A 106 -3.80 -57.98 2.38
N GLU A 107 -3.62 -57.65 3.66
CA GLU A 107 -4.64 -56.96 4.46
C GLU A 107 -4.98 -55.58 3.90
N ARG A 108 -3.97 -54.82 3.47
CA ARG A 108 -4.16 -53.50 2.86
C ARG A 108 -4.94 -53.59 1.56
N VAL A 109 -4.59 -54.53 0.68
CA VAL A 109 -5.29 -54.74 -0.59
C VAL A 109 -6.74 -55.15 -0.35
N ARG A 110 -6.98 -56.08 0.56
CA ARG A 110 -8.34 -56.49 0.96
C ARG A 110 -9.16 -55.31 1.48
N GLY A 111 -8.54 -54.44 2.29
CA GLY A 111 -9.18 -53.21 2.79
C GLY A 111 -9.54 -52.24 1.66
N VAL A 112 -8.63 -52.02 0.71
CA VAL A 112 -8.87 -51.16 -0.46
C VAL A 112 -9.98 -51.73 -1.35
N GLU A 113 -10.00 -53.03 -1.60
CA GLU A 113 -11.04 -53.70 -2.38
C GLU A 113 -12.41 -53.60 -1.69
N GLY A 114 -12.46 -53.81 -0.37
CA GLY A 114 -13.67 -53.62 0.44
C GLY A 114 -14.21 -52.18 0.36
N ALA A 115 -13.33 -51.19 0.47
CA ALA A 115 -13.69 -49.78 0.33
C ALA A 115 -14.17 -49.43 -1.09
N ARG A 116 -13.60 -50.07 -2.12
CA ARG A 116 -14.06 -49.90 -3.51
C ARG A 116 -15.46 -50.47 -3.68
N LYS A 117 -15.73 -51.68 -3.19
CA LYS A 117 -17.05 -52.32 -3.25
C LYS A 117 -18.12 -51.51 -2.51
N SER A 118 -17.81 -50.97 -1.33
CA SER A 118 -18.76 -50.13 -0.60
C SER A 118 -19.08 -48.82 -1.33
N ARG A 119 -18.07 -48.16 -1.91
CA ARG A 119 -18.27 -46.97 -2.77
C ARG A 119 -19.13 -47.28 -3.99
N GLU A 120 -18.95 -48.44 -4.61
CA GLU A 120 -19.75 -48.87 -5.75
C GLU A 120 -21.22 -49.10 -5.36
N VAL A 121 -21.48 -49.74 -4.22
CA VAL A 121 -22.85 -49.91 -3.70
C VAL A 121 -23.51 -48.57 -3.42
N ILE A 122 -22.77 -47.64 -2.80
CA ILE A 122 -23.25 -46.27 -2.53
C ILE A 122 -23.57 -45.55 -3.85
N ALA A 123 -22.69 -45.63 -4.85
CA ALA A 123 -22.90 -45.03 -6.16
C ALA A 123 -24.17 -45.57 -6.84
N ARG A 124 -24.33 -46.90 -6.88
CA ARG A 124 -25.53 -47.56 -7.43
C ARG A 124 -26.80 -47.18 -6.68
N TYR A 125 -26.73 -47.04 -5.35
CA TYR A 125 -27.85 -46.57 -4.55
C TYR A 125 -28.27 -45.15 -4.93
N TYR A 126 -27.32 -44.23 -5.10
CA TYR A 126 -27.62 -42.86 -5.56
C TYR A 126 -28.16 -42.83 -6.98
N GLU A 127 -27.63 -43.64 -7.89
CA GLU A 127 -28.15 -43.77 -9.26
C GLU A 127 -29.60 -44.29 -9.27
N SER A 128 -29.90 -45.33 -8.48
CA SER A 128 -31.26 -45.88 -8.39
C SER A 128 -32.26 -44.89 -7.77
N LYS A 129 -31.84 -44.09 -6.78
CA LYS A 129 -32.64 -42.99 -6.23
C LYS A 129 -32.90 -41.90 -7.25
N ARG A 130 -31.87 -41.53 -8.03
CA ARG A 130 -31.97 -40.51 -9.08
C ARG A 130 -32.96 -40.90 -10.18
N MET A 131 -33.06 -42.19 -10.50
CA MET A 131 -34.02 -42.67 -11.51
C MET A 131 -35.46 -42.75 -10.98
N LYS A 132 -35.66 -42.97 -9.67
CA LYS A 132 -37.01 -43.10 -9.07
C LYS A 132 -37.68 -41.78 -8.68
N LYS A 133 -36.92 -40.69 -8.60
CA LYS A 133 -37.36 -39.38 -8.08
C LYS A 133 -37.66 -38.32 -9.15
N LYS A 134 -37.62 -38.66 -10.44
CA LYS A 134 -38.05 -37.73 -11.49
C LYS A 134 -39.59 -37.67 -11.56
N GLY A 135 -40.21 -37.08 -10.55
CA GLY A 135 -41.39 -36.25 -10.79
C GLY A 135 -40.89 -34.89 -11.27
N ASP A 136 -41.56 -34.29 -12.26
CA ASP A 136 -41.16 -32.99 -12.83
C ASP A 136 -41.00 -31.90 -11.75
N GLU A 137 -41.76 -32.00 -10.65
CA GLU A 137 -41.73 -31.07 -9.51
C GLU A 137 -40.40 -31.06 -8.72
N GLU A 138 -39.75 -32.21 -8.47
CA GLU A 138 -38.49 -32.27 -7.71
C GLU A 138 -37.34 -31.67 -8.54
N TRP A 139 -37.38 -31.85 -9.86
CA TRP A 139 -36.44 -31.22 -10.80
C TRP A 139 -36.58 -29.69 -10.83
N GLU A 140 -37.81 -29.17 -10.87
CA GLU A 140 -38.06 -27.74 -10.85
C GLU A 140 -37.59 -27.11 -9.54
N TYR A 141 -37.86 -27.76 -8.41
CA TYR A 141 -37.39 -27.31 -7.10
C TYR A 141 -35.86 -27.22 -7.03
N ASP A 142 -35.15 -28.28 -7.45
CA ASP A 142 -33.69 -28.30 -7.54
C ASP A 142 -33.15 -27.19 -8.46
N LYS A 143 -33.83 -26.95 -9.59
CA LYS A 143 -33.48 -25.89 -10.53
C LYS A 143 -33.65 -24.51 -9.87
N HIS A 144 -34.74 -24.27 -9.15
CA HIS A 144 -34.96 -23.03 -8.41
C HIS A 144 -33.91 -22.81 -7.32
N GLN A 145 -33.55 -23.85 -6.56
CA GLN A 145 -32.46 -23.74 -5.57
C GLN A 145 -31.11 -23.40 -6.22
N ARG A 146 -30.79 -24.03 -7.37
CA ARG A 146 -29.56 -23.71 -8.13
C ARG A 146 -29.57 -22.29 -8.68
N LEU A 147 -30.72 -21.78 -9.11
CA LEU A 147 -30.84 -20.39 -9.56
C LEU A 147 -30.72 -19.42 -8.38
N GLY A 148 -31.34 -19.71 -7.23
CA GLY A 148 -31.23 -18.90 -6.03
C GLY A 148 -29.80 -18.83 -5.49
N THR A 149 -29.07 -19.96 -5.47
CA THR A 149 -27.66 -19.98 -5.07
C THR A 149 -26.77 -19.19 -6.03
N LYS A 150 -27.05 -19.24 -7.35
CA LYS A 150 -26.36 -18.40 -8.35
C LYS A 150 -26.66 -16.92 -8.18
N LEU A 151 -27.92 -16.55 -7.92
CA LEU A 151 -28.32 -15.16 -7.68
C LEU A 151 -27.62 -14.62 -6.42
N ASN A 152 -27.63 -15.37 -5.32
CA ASN A 152 -26.95 -14.98 -4.09
C ASN A 152 -25.43 -14.86 -4.27
N ALA A 153 -24.83 -15.68 -5.14
CA ALA A 153 -23.41 -15.56 -5.47
C ALA A 153 -23.13 -14.28 -6.28
N ALA A 154 -23.95 -13.98 -7.29
CA ALA A 154 -23.84 -12.77 -8.09
C ALA A 154 -24.08 -11.49 -7.27
N GLU A 155 -25.02 -11.53 -6.31
CA GLU A 155 -25.26 -10.42 -5.39
C GLU A 155 -24.03 -10.13 -4.51
N LYS A 156 -23.42 -11.19 -3.96
CA LYS A 156 -22.18 -11.04 -3.18
C LYS A 156 -21.03 -10.50 -4.03
N GLU A 157 -20.93 -10.94 -5.29
CA GLU A 157 -19.93 -10.42 -6.23
C GLU A 157 -20.15 -8.93 -6.53
N LEU A 158 -21.40 -8.51 -6.74
CA LEU A 158 -21.76 -7.10 -6.91
C LEU A 158 -21.33 -6.27 -5.69
N ILE A 159 -21.61 -6.74 -4.47
CA ILE A 159 -21.22 -6.03 -3.24
C ILE A 159 -19.69 -5.88 -3.15
N VAL A 160 -18.93 -6.91 -3.53
CA VAL A 160 -17.46 -6.85 -3.53
C VAL A 160 -16.97 -5.86 -4.59
N LEU A 161 -17.54 -5.89 -5.80
CA LEU A 161 -17.17 -4.94 -6.87
C LEU A 161 -17.52 -3.51 -6.49
N GLN A 162 -18.65 -3.26 -5.84
CA GLN A 162 -19.03 -1.94 -5.36
C GLN A 162 -18.00 -1.41 -4.35
N ARG A 163 -17.59 -2.24 -3.38
CA ARG A 163 -16.54 -1.87 -2.41
C ARG A 163 -15.22 -1.55 -3.09
N GLN A 164 -14.82 -2.32 -4.11
CA GLN A 164 -13.60 -2.06 -4.88
C GLN A 164 -13.68 -0.74 -5.66
N ILE A 165 -14.85 -0.39 -6.20
CA ILE A 165 -15.08 0.91 -6.85
C ILE A 165 -14.97 2.04 -5.84
N ASP A 166 -15.58 1.89 -4.66
CA ASP A 166 -15.54 2.90 -3.61
C ASP A 166 -14.10 3.11 -3.08
N GLU A 167 -13.35 2.02 -2.86
CA GLU A 167 -11.93 2.05 -2.49
C GLU A 167 -11.08 2.75 -3.56
N ALA A 168 -11.28 2.41 -4.84
CA ALA A 168 -10.59 3.04 -5.94
C ALA A 168 -10.92 4.54 -6.03
N HIS A 169 -12.18 4.92 -5.86
CA HIS A 169 -12.61 6.32 -5.85
C HIS A 169 -11.94 7.10 -4.71
N MET A 170 -11.90 6.53 -3.50
CA MET A 170 -11.22 7.16 -2.35
C MET A 170 -9.73 7.34 -2.59
N SER A 171 -9.06 6.35 -3.19
CA SER A 171 -7.65 6.45 -3.56
C SER A 171 -7.39 7.54 -4.62
N TYR A 172 -8.28 7.66 -5.61
CA TYR A 172 -8.19 8.68 -6.65
C TYR A 172 -8.36 10.08 -6.05
N SER A 173 -9.34 10.29 -5.17
CA SER A 173 -9.52 11.57 -4.48
C SER A 173 -8.33 11.93 -3.57
N ALA A 174 -7.64 10.95 -2.99
CA ALA A 174 -6.43 11.22 -2.21
C ALA A 174 -5.28 11.69 -3.12
N LEU A 175 -5.06 10.99 -4.24
CA LEU A 175 -4.04 11.34 -5.23
C LEU A 175 -4.31 12.71 -5.87
N GLU A 176 -5.57 13.05 -6.13
CA GLU A 176 -5.98 14.35 -6.66
C GLU A 176 -5.59 15.49 -5.70
N ARG A 177 -5.89 15.35 -4.40
CA ARG A 177 -5.49 16.33 -3.37
C ARG A 177 -3.98 16.48 -3.27
N GLU A 178 -3.23 15.37 -3.32
CA GLU A 178 -1.77 15.40 -3.33
C GLU A 178 -1.24 16.16 -4.56
N SER A 179 -1.82 15.91 -5.74
CA SER A 179 -1.46 16.61 -6.97
C SER A 179 -1.72 18.13 -6.88
N GLU A 180 -2.80 18.54 -6.22
CA GLU A 180 -3.12 19.95 -5.98
C GLU A 180 -2.14 20.59 -5.00
N CYS A 181 -1.77 19.88 -3.92
CA CYS A 181 -0.77 20.33 -2.96
C CYS A 181 0.59 20.56 -3.65
N LEU A 182 1.05 19.59 -4.46
CA LEU A 182 2.31 19.71 -5.21
C LEU A 182 2.27 20.83 -6.25
N ARG A 183 1.14 21.05 -6.92
CA ARG A 183 0.96 22.19 -7.84
C ARG A 183 1.14 23.52 -7.13
N LYS A 184 0.50 23.70 -5.97
CA LYS A 184 0.65 24.91 -5.14
C LYS A 184 2.11 25.08 -4.71
N GLU A 185 2.78 24.01 -4.30
CA GLU A 185 4.19 24.06 -3.91
C GLU A 185 5.11 24.50 -5.06
N VAL A 186 4.89 23.98 -6.27
CA VAL A 186 5.62 24.40 -7.48
C VAL A 186 5.38 25.86 -7.80
N GLU A 187 4.14 26.36 -7.67
CA GLU A 187 3.81 27.77 -7.85
C GLU A 187 4.53 28.65 -6.82
N HIS A 188 4.53 28.25 -5.55
CA HIS A 188 5.28 28.95 -4.51
C HIS A 188 6.80 28.95 -4.79
N ALA A 189 7.37 27.84 -5.26
CA ALA A 189 8.77 27.77 -5.64
C ALA A 189 9.10 28.69 -6.82
N ARG A 190 8.22 28.78 -7.84
CA ARG A 190 8.36 29.73 -8.95
C ARG A 190 8.33 31.18 -8.47
N LEU A 191 7.42 31.52 -7.56
CA LEU A 191 7.33 32.86 -6.98
C LEU A 191 8.59 33.21 -6.16
N ARG A 192 9.09 32.28 -5.34
CA ARG A 192 10.35 32.45 -4.61
C ARG A 192 11.53 32.67 -5.55
N ASN A 193 11.65 31.88 -6.62
CA ASN A 193 12.70 32.05 -7.62
C ASN A 193 12.63 33.40 -8.33
N LEU A 194 11.43 33.87 -8.65
CA LEU A 194 11.23 35.21 -9.20
C LEU A 194 11.72 36.28 -8.23
N TYR A 195 11.36 36.18 -6.94
CA TYR A 195 11.81 37.10 -5.90
C TYR A 195 13.33 37.12 -5.77
N TYR A 196 13.99 35.96 -5.72
CA TYR A 196 15.46 35.88 -5.69
C TYR A 196 16.11 36.48 -6.93
N SER A 197 15.52 36.31 -8.12
CA SER A 197 16.04 36.93 -9.34
C SER A 197 15.99 38.46 -9.29
N VAL A 198 14.93 39.04 -8.70
CA VAL A 198 14.78 40.48 -8.53
C VAL A 198 15.78 41.00 -7.49
N LEU A 199 15.94 40.31 -6.36
CA LEU A 199 16.92 40.66 -5.35
C LEU A 199 18.36 40.60 -5.90
N SER A 200 18.68 39.55 -6.65
CA SER A 200 19.99 39.40 -7.29
C SER A 200 20.30 40.58 -8.24
N LYS A 201 19.33 40.98 -9.08
CA LYS A 201 19.48 42.17 -9.95
C LYS A 201 19.64 43.47 -9.16
N LYS A 202 18.90 43.64 -8.05
CA LYS A 202 19.04 44.82 -7.18
C LYS A 202 20.43 44.88 -6.54
N GLU A 203 20.96 43.75 -6.08
CA GLU A 203 22.30 43.67 -5.52
C GLU A 203 23.38 43.92 -6.58
N GLU A 204 23.19 43.44 -7.81
CA GLU A 204 24.06 43.78 -8.94
C GLU A 204 24.11 45.29 -9.20
N VAL A 205 22.97 45.98 -9.15
CA VAL A 205 22.93 47.45 -9.29
C VAL A 205 23.61 48.14 -8.10
N ARG A 206 23.39 47.65 -6.87
CA ARG A 206 24.02 48.20 -5.66
C ARG A 206 25.55 48.10 -5.74
N THR A 207 26.06 46.92 -6.10
CA THR A 207 27.50 46.69 -6.24
C THR A 207 28.11 47.55 -7.35
N LYS A 208 27.41 47.75 -8.48
CA LYS A 208 27.84 48.71 -9.52
C LYS A 208 27.92 50.15 -8.99
N ARG A 209 26.92 50.60 -8.23
CA ARG A 209 26.92 51.94 -7.61
C ARG A 209 28.06 52.12 -6.61
N ILE A 210 28.31 51.13 -5.77
CA ILE A 210 29.42 51.16 -4.80
C ILE A 210 30.76 51.28 -5.53
N LYS A 211 30.98 50.46 -6.56
CA LYS A 211 32.20 50.52 -7.39
C LYS A 211 32.41 51.91 -8.04
N GLU A 212 31.33 52.54 -8.50
CA GLU A 212 31.40 53.88 -9.08
C GLU A 212 31.70 54.95 -8.02
N ILE A 213 31.12 54.86 -6.83
CA ILE A 213 31.44 55.76 -5.70
C ILE A 213 32.92 55.60 -5.31
N GLU A 214 33.41 54.37 -5.21
CA GLU A 214 34.84 54.12 -4.94
C GLU A 214 35.73 54.69 -6.04
N ARG A 215 35.31 54.61 -7.31
CA ARG A 215 36.03 55.22 -8.44
C ARG A 215 36.12 56.74 -8.29
N LEU A 216 34.99 57.41 -8.01
CA LEU A 216 34.93 58.86 -7.81
C LEU A 216 35.72 59.31 -6.57
N LEU A 217 35.68 58.54 -5.48
CA LEU A 217 36.49 58.82 -4.29
C LEU A 217 37.98 58.76 -4.60
N ARG A 218 38.44 57.72 -5.33
CA ARG A 218 39.84 57.63 -5.77
C ARG A 218 40.26 58.80 -6.68
N GLU A 219 39.37 59.25 -7.56
CA GLU A 219 39.61 60.38 -8.46
C GLU A 219 39.74 61.71 -7.68
N THR A 220 38.84 61.95 -6.72
CA THR A 220 38.88 63.16 -5.87
C THR A 220 40.05 63.17 -4.90
N THR A 221 40.45 62.03 -4.33
CA THR A 221 41.68 61.95 -3.51
C THR A 221 42.92 62.22 -4.36
N SER A 222 43.00 61.64 -5.56
CA SER A 222 44.14 61.86 -6.48
C SER A 222 44.24 63.32 -6.94
N GLN A 223 43.11 63.99 -7.19
CA GLN A 223 43.10 65.43 -7.54
C GLN A 223 43.52 66.32 -6.37
N LYS A 224 43.17 65.96 -5.12
CA LYS A 224 43.61 66.71 -3.93
C LYS A 224 45.12 66.65 -3.78
N ASP A 225 45.74 65.50 -3.96
CA ASP A 225 47.21 65.36 -3.85
C ASP A 225 47.96 66.25 -4.87
N ILE A 226 47.33 66.59 -6.01
CA ILE A 226 47.89 67.49 -7.02
C ILE A 226 47.66 68.98 -6.66
N SER A 227 46.60 69.30 -5.92
CA SER A 227 46.22 70.67 -5.55
C SER A 227 46.88 71.18 -4.26
N VAL A 228 47.51 70.32 -3.45
CA VAL A 228 48.31 70.76 -2.26
C VAL A 228 49.70 71.28 -2.67
N ARG A 229 49.79 72.05 -3.77
CA ARG A 229 50.97 72.86 -4.07
C ARG A 229 50.66 74.33 -3.74
N ALA A 230 50.99 74.67 -2.49
CA ALA A 230 51.25 76.02 -1.98
C ALA A 230 50.10 77.04 -2.03
N ILE A 231 49.20 76.98 -1.04
CA ILE A 231 48.60 78.20 -0.50
C ILE A 231 49.03 78.30 0.98
N PRO A 232 49.80 79.32 1.38
CA PRO A 232 50.27 79.47 2.74
C PRO A 232 49.09 79.79 3.67
N ILE A 233 48.97 78.97 4.72
CA ILE A 233 47.97 79.08 5.77
C ILE A 233 48.24 80.34 6.58
N SER A 234 47.53 81.44 6.28
CA SER A 234 47.31 82.51 7.25
C SER A 234 46.25 82.05 8.25
N LYS A 235 46.63 82.01 9.53
CA LYS A 235 45.80 81.68 10.71
C LYS A 235 44.36 82.23 10.61
N PRO A 236 43.33 81.39 10.72
CA PRO A 236 41.98 81.87 11.00
C PRO A 236 41.83 82.13 12.50
N GLU A 237 41.49 83.38 12.80
CA GLU A 237 41.08 83.86 14.11
C GLU A 237 39.72 83.25 14.49
N ILE A 238 39.64 82.71 15.70
CA ILE A 238 38.45 82.03 16.24
C ILE A 238 37.42 83.10 16.59
N VAL A 239 36.54 83.42 15.65
CA VAL A 239 35.33 84.19 15.95
C VAL A 239 34.24 83.21 16.35
N ASN A 240 33.93 83.21 17.64
CA ASN A 240 32.74 82.61 18.24
C ASN A 240 31.47 83.19 17.58
N LEU A 241 31.01 82.57 16.50
CA LEU A 241 29.67 82.78 15.97
C LEU A 241 28.85 81.56 16.34
N VAL A 242 28.03 81.78 17.36
CA VAL A 242 26.90 80.94 17.77
C VAL A 242 26.19 80.44 16.51
N PRO A 243 26.06 79.12 16.30
CA PRO A 243 25.24 78.64 15.20
C PRO A 243 23.79 79.04 15.51
N PRO A 244 23.08 79.73 14.60
CA PRO A 244 21.65 79.90 14.76
C PRO A 244 21.06 78.49 14.83
N SER A 245 20.30 78.24 15.88
CA SER A 245 19.47 77.06 16.07
C SER A 245 18.73 76.76 14.77
N LEU A 246 19.28 75.84 13.98
CA LEU A 246 18.58 75.17 12.91
C LEU A 246 17.45 74.41 13.59
N THR A 247 16.26 75.00 13.55
CA THR A 247 15.01 74.32 13.81
C THR A 247 14.97 73.09 12.92
N ILE A 248 15.19 71.93 13.55
CA ILE A 248 14.93 70.61 12.98
C ILE A 248 13.39 70.47 12.93
N GLU A 249 12.75 71.22 12.04
CA GLU A 249 11.29 71.18 11.86
C GLU A 249 10.87 70.74 10.46
N SER A 250 11.78 70.31 9.57
CA SER A 250 11.39 70.06 8.17
C SER A 250 12.06 68.89 7.45
N VAL A 251 12.49 67.83 8.14
CA VAL A 251 12.84 66.54 7.49
C VAL A 251 12.27 65.34 8.23
N LEU A 252 11.04 65.46 8.73
CA LEU A 252 10.17 64.32 8.97
C LEU A 252 9.05 64.30 7.93
N ASN A 253 9.40 64.52 6.66
CA ASN A 253 8.76 63.75 5.60
C ASN A 253 9.28 62.30 5.75
N LEU A 254 8.88 61.62 6.84
CA LEU A 254 8.74 60.19 6.80
C LEU A 254 7.71 59.96 5.70
N THR A 255 8.21 59.81 4.47
CA THR A 255 7.57 58.91 3.52
C THR A 255 7.13 57.72 4.37
N PRO A 256 5.82 57.45 4.49
CA PRO A 256 5.33 56.36 5.32
C PRO A 256 6.14 55.16 4.90
N SER A 257 7.04 54.76 5.80
CA SER A 257 8.09 53.83 5.44
C SER A 257 7.33 52.58 5.05
N ASN A 258 7.44 52.13 3.80
CA ASN A 258 6.76 50.92 3.35
C ASN A 258 6.99 49.76 4.35
N THR A 259 8.07 49.81 5.12
CA THR A 259 8.32 48.92 6.26
C THR A 259 7.27 49.02 7.38
N HIS A 260 6.87 50.21 7.83
CA HIS A 260 5.83 50.41 8.85
C HIS A 260 4.48 49.86 8.38
N ASP A 261 4.08 50.14 7.14
CA ASP A 261 2.81 49.63 6.60
C ASP A 261 2.86 48.12 6.39
N THR A 262 4.00 47.56 5.95
CA THR A 262 4.16 46.09 5.88
C THR A 262 4.17 45.44 7.26
N LEU A 263 4.75 46.07 8.28
CA LEU A 263 4.74 45.55 9.66
C LEU A 263 3.35 45.64 10.28
N ALA A 264 2.62 46.72 10.03
CA ALA A 264 1.24 46.87 10.47
C ALA A 264 0.32 45.84 9.79
N LEU A 265 0.50 45.60 8.48
CA LEU A 265 -0.22 44.58 7.73
C LEU A 265 0.12 43.16 8.23
N LEU A 266 1.41 42.88 8.47
CA LEU A 266 1.86 41.60 9.01
C LEU A 266 1.29 41.35 10.41
N HIS A 267 1.28 42.37 11.27
CA HIS A 267 0.73 42.30 12.61
C HIS A 267 -0.80 42.10 12.59
N ALA A 268 -1.51 42.80 11.70
CA ALA A 268 -2.93 42.57 11.47
C ALA A 268 -3.21 41.13 10.99
N HIS A 269 -2.38 40.61 10.09
CA HIS A 269 -2.52 39.24 9.58
C HIS A 269 -2.27 38.19 10.68
N HIS A 270 -1.23 38.36 11.50
CA HIS A 270 -0.97 37.46 12.63
C HIS A 270 -2.07 37.50 13.69
N THR A 271 -2.60 38.68 14.01
CA THR A 271 -3.72 38.79 14.96
C THR A 271 -4.99 38.16 14.41
N THR A 272 -5.26 38.26 13.10
CA THR A 272 -6.37 37.52 12.48
C THR A 272 -6.14 36.01 12.57
N LEU A 273 -4.97 35.50 12.18
CA LEU A 273 -4.66 34.06 12.24
C LEU A 273 -4.73 33.51 13.66
N ALA A 274 -4.20 34.23 14.64
CA ALA A 274 -4.26 33.85 16.04
C ALA A 274 -5.72 33.77 16.54
N ARG A 275 -6.60 34.65 16.05
CA ARG A 275 -8.03 34.63 16.36
C ARG A 275 -8.74 33.45 15.71
N LEU A 276 -8.43 33.14 14.45
CA LEU A 276 -8.96 31.95 13.74
C LEU A 276 -8.55 30.65 14.45
N LEU A 277 -7.30 30.58 14.93
CA LEU A 277 -6.80 29.41 15.66
C LEU A 277 -7.36 29.28 17.08
N SER A 278 -7.68 30.40 17.74
CA SER A 278 -8.16 30.38 19.14
C SER A 278 -9.66 30.16 19.26
N ASP A 279 -10.45 30.46 18.22
CA ASP A 279 -11.91 30.36 18.26
C ASP A 279 -12.51 29.68 17.01
N PRO A 280 -12.25 28.37 16.80
CA PRO A 280 -12.76 27.63 15.64
C PRO A 280 -14.29 27.50 15.64
N ALA A 281 -14.98 27.85 16.73
CA ALA A 281 -16.43 27.76 16.87
C ALA A 281 -17.18 28.97 16.25
N GLN A 282 -16.50 30.10 16.02
CA GLN A 282 -17.14 31.33 15.53
C GLN A 282 -17.12 31.48 13.99
N GLU A 283 -16.27 30.71 13.29
CA GLU A 283 -16.08 30.80 11.83
C GLU A 283 -17.21 30.16 11.01
N SER A 284 -17.81 29.07 11.50
CA SER A 284 -18.93 28.41 10.83
C SER A 284 -20.21 29.26 10.84
N SER A 285 -20.29 30.31 11.66
CA SER A 285 -21.40 31.28 11.64
C SER A 285 -21.15 32.46 10.69
N THR A 286 -19.92 32.99 10.64
CA THR A 286 -19.62 34.23 9.91
C THR A 286 -19.38 34.03 8.41
N ILE A 287 -18.83 32.88 8.00
CA ILE A 287 -18.57 32.58 6.58
C ILE A 287 -19.89 32.35 5.82
N TRP A 288 -20.87 31.66 6.42
CA TRP A 288 -22.19 31.46 5.82
C TRP A 288 -22.98 32.77 5.70
N ASN A 289 -22.91 33.65 6.71
CA ASN A 289 -23.60 34.93 6.67
C ASN A 289 -23.02 35.89 5.62
N ARG A 290 -21.70 35.88 5.37
CA ARG A 290 -21.07 36.74 4.36
C ARG A 290 -21.26 36.25 2.93
N ALA A 291 -21.37 34.94 2.71
CA ALA A 291 -21.74 34.38 1.41
C ALA A 291 -23.21 34.65 1.07
N SER A 292 -24.10 34.54 2.05
CA SER A 292 -25.54 34.80 1.87
C SER A 292 -25.84 36.28 1.52
N LEU A 293 -25.10 37.22 2.11
CA LEU A 293 -25.23 38.65 1.78
C LEU A 293 -24.77 39.01 0.36
N LYS A 294 -23.79 38.29 -0.21
CA LYS A 294 -23.34 38.53 -1.58
C LYS A 294 -24.29 37.96 -2.64
N LEU A 295 -24.97 36.85 -2.35
CA LEU A 295 -26.01 36.33 -3.24
C LEU A 295 -27.27 37.22 -3.26
N SER A 296 -27.61 37.86 -2.14
CA SER A 296 -28.76 38.77 -2.06
C SER A 296 -28.60 40.08 -2.86
N GLN A 297 -27.36 40.54 -3.11
CA GLN A 297 -27.12 41.80 -3.84
C GLN A 297 -26.96 41.62 -5.35
N GLY A 298 -26.74 40.40 -5.84
CA GLY A 298 -26.60 40.09 -7.27
C GLY A 298 -27.92 39.88 -8.03
N ALA A 299 -29.07 39.83 -7.35
CA ALA A 299 -30.35 39.47 -7.95
C ALA A 299 -31.28 40.68 -8.24
N ARG A 300 -30.79 41.93 -8.16
CA ARG A 300 -31.55 43.15 -8.52
C ARG A 300 -30.85 44.00 -9.60
N GLY A 301 -30.10 43.35 -10.49
CA GLY A 301 -29.52 43.96 -11.69
C GLY A 301 -30.14 43.35 -12.94
#